data_AF-A0A1Z4M229-F1
#
_entry.id   AF-A0A1Z4M229-F1
#
_cell.length_a   1.000
_cell.length_b   1.000
_cell.length_c   1.000
_cell.angle_alpha   90.00
_cell.angle_beta   90.00
_cell.angle_gamma   90.00
#
_symmetry.space_group_name_H-M   'P 1'
#
loop_
_entity.id
_entity.type
_entity.pdbx_description
1 polymer ?
#
loop_
_entity_poly.entity_id
_entity_poly.type
_entity_poly.pdbx_seq_one_letter_code
_entity_poly.pdbx_strand_id
1 'polypeptide(L)'
;MKLKAFNYITGDFLETTIVFEEQNPSKCLIGRHPNCDFILNSPEVSRVHGIILYQQQAYYYIDLASTDGSRINNKPAAVNESFVIETGDGIRIGDYFVFMEFEETSAKYDSDIFFNAETQIAQNIATIPQQSQQEDTTARCIKIIDETEDVKTFCLVAQPPILFNSTSFDYKPGQFVILDLEIEGKQIKCPYYISSSPSRPYNLEITVKRVSSSVNHSELSLDLVSNWLHDSFKVGDKLKISSPMGNFNYFENSHKKLLFISAGSGITPLMSMSRWLCDTTCDFSVIFIYSARTQQDIIFREELEFMAAKYPNFKLAINLTGKESDLNWSGYRGRLNETMLSEIAPDFKERVAYVCGSEGFLEKNQSLLKELNFPMNNYHQESFRLSSAIAFLNHL
;
A
#
# COMPACT_ATOMS: atom_id res chain seq x y z
N MET A 1 13.30 27.87 -2.09
CA MET A 1 12.65 26.78 -2.83
C MET A 1 13.70 25.95 -3.53
N LYS A 2 13.65 24.61 -3.44
CA LYS A 2 14.43 23.73 -4.31
C LYS A 2 13.60 23.42 -5.55
N LEU A 3 14.23 23.50 -6.73
CA LEU A 3 13.67 23.07 -8.01
C LEU A 3 14.46 21.85 -8.48
N LYS A 4 13.75 20.76 -8.75
CA LYS A 4 14.30 19.49 -9.24
C LYS A 4 13.69 19.18 -10.59
N ALA A 5 14.48 18.79 -11.57
CA ALA A 5 14.00 18.38 -12.88
C ALA A 5 14.55 17.02 -13.29
N PHE A 6 13.68 16.17 -13.81
CA PHE A 6 14.02 14.85 -14.32
C PHE A 6 13.65 14.76 -15.80
N ASN A 7 14.65 14.46 -16.65
CA ASN A 7 14.42 14.14 -18.05
C ASN A 7 13.95 12.68 -18.15
N TYR A 8 12.70 12.46 -18.55
CA TYR A 8 12.13 11.10 -18.60
C TYR A 8 12.54 10.29 -19.85
N ILE A 9 13.30 10.89 -20.78
CA ILE A 9 13.86 10.23 -21.97
C ILE A 9 15.31 9.80 -21.73
N THR A 10 16.15 10.68 -21.19
CA THR A 10 17.58 10.38 -20.94
C THR A 10 17.85 9.83 -19.54
N GLY A 11 16.96 10.08 -18.57
CA GLY A 11 17.17 9.79 -17.16
C GLY A 11 17.96 10.86 -16.41
N ASP A 12 18.34 11.96 -17.06
CA ASP A 12 19.14 13.03 -16.43
C ASP A 12 18.36 13.75 -15.33
N PHE A 13 19.04 14.03 -14.22
CA PHE A 13 18.49 14.77 -13.09
C PHE A 13 19.25 16.08 -12.86
N LEU A 14 18.50 17.16 -12.64
CA LEU A 14 19.01 18.52 -12.40
C LEU A 14 18.36 19.06 -11.11
N GLU A 15 19.14 19.75 -10.27
CA GLU A 15 18.61 20.42 -9.09
C GLU A 15 19.24 21.82 -8.96
N THR A 16 18.43 22.80 -8.56
CA THR A 16 18.89 24.13 -8.17
C THR A 16 18.10 24.63 -6.97
N THR A 17 18.71 25.50 -6.16
CA THR A 17 18.01 26.19 -5.06
C THR A 17 17.82 27.64 -5.44
N ILE A 18 16.57 28.10 -5.43
CA ILE A 18 16.22 29.49 -5.73
C ILE A 18 15.71 30.18 -4.48
N VAL A 19 16.34 31.31 -4.18
CA VAL A 19 15.97 32.25 -3.13
C VAL A 19 15.19 33.37 -3.80
N PHE A 20 13.98 33.63 -3.30
CA PHE A 20 13.13 34.71 -3.77
C PHE A 20 13.13 35.79 -2.68
N GLU A 21 13.63 36.98 -3.01
CA GLU A 21 13.68 38.13 -2.10
C GLU A 21 12.40 38.98 -2.22
N GLU A 22 11.91 39.51 -1.10
CA GLU A 22 10.59 40.18 -1.03
C GLU A 22 10.55 41.59 -1.65
N GLN A 23 11.70 42.24 -1.90
CA GLN A 23 11.74 43.67 -2.29
C GLN A 23 11.99 43.93 -3.79
N ASN A 24 12.03 42.89 -4.62
CA ASN A 24 12.07 42.99 -6.08
C ASN A 24 11.29 41.78 -6.63
N PRO A 25 10.63 41.82 -7.81
CA PRO A 25 9.89 40.69 -8.33
C PRO A 25 10.85 39.55 -8.71
N SER A 26 11.11 38.70 -7.72
CA SER A 26 12.02 37.57 -7.81
C SER A 26 11.43 36.55 -8.76
N LYS A 27 12.19 36.25 -9.81
CA LYS A 27 11.74 35.47 -10.95
C LYS A 27 12.82 34.47 -11.35
N CYS A 28 12.39 33.27 -11.71
CA CYS A 28 13.23 32.21 -12.27
C CYS A 28 12.78 31.94 -13.70
N LEU A 29 13.58 32.35 -14.67
CA LEU A 29 13.36 32.07 -16.07
C LEU A 29 13.79 30.63 -16.40
N ILE A 30 12.91 29.86 -17.02
CA ILE A 30 13.15 28.45 -17.38
C ILE A 30 13.20 28.32 -18.90
N GLY A 31 14.19 27.61 -19.43
CA GLY A 31 14.35 27.37 -20.86
C GLY A 31 15.68 26.74 -21.22
N ARG A 32 15.95 26.50 -22.51
CA ARG A 32 17.23 25.93 -22.96
C ARG A 32 18.34 26.95 -23.24
N HIS A 33 18.06 28.26 -23.16
CA HIS A 33 19.09 29.27 -23.41
C HIS A 33 20.01 29.38 -22.19
N PRO A 34 21.35 29.54 -22.36
CA PRO A 34 22.30 29.74 -21.26
C PRO A 34 22.08 31.00 -20.38
N ASN A 35 21.04 31.80 -20.64
CA ASN A 35 20.69 33.00 -19.87
C ASN A 35 19.40 32.79 -19.05
N CYS A 36 18.88 31.57 -18.99
CA CYS A 36 17.79 31.18 -18.09
C CYS A 36 18.37 30.80 -16.72
N ASP A 37 17.64 31.12 -15.65
CA ASP A 37 18.04 30.83 -14.27
C ASP A 37 17.96 29.32 -13.96
N PHE A 38 17.08 28.59 -14.66
CA PHE A 38 17.04 27.14 -14.66
C PHE A 38 17.07 26.59 -16.09
N ILE A 39 18.19 25.98 -16.46
CA ILE A 39 18.50 25.57 -17.83
C ILE A 39 18.07 24.11 -18.05
N LEU A 40 17.14 23.88 -18.98
CA LEU A 40 16.67 22.56 -19.38
C LEU A 40 17.12 22.27 -20.82
N ASN A 41 18.15 21.45 -21.00
CA ASN A 41 18.85 21.29 -22.28
C ASN A 41 18.24 20.17 -23.16
N SER A 42 17.04 20.38 -23.67
CA SER A 42 16.44 19.57 -24.75
C SER A 42 16.01 20.45 -25.94
N PRO A 43 16.05 19.97 -27.20
CA PRO A 43 15.48 20.68 -28.35
C PRO A 43 13.98 20.99 -28.19
N GLU A 44 13.22 20.14 -27.49
CA GLU A 44 11.78 20.25 -27.17
C GLU A 44 11.49 21.32 -26.09
N VAL A 45 12.51 22.04 -25.63
CA VAL A 45 12.37 23.17 -24.71
C VAL A 45 12.64 24.45 -25.48
N SER A 46 11.70 25.40 -25.50
CA SER A 46 11.94 26.73 -26.05
C SER A 46 13.12 27.46 -25.38
N ARG A 47 13.80 28.35 -26.12
CA ARG A 47 14.99 29.08 -25.62
C ARG A 47 14.69 29.81 -24.30
N VAL A 48 13.54 30.48 -24.26
CA VAL A 48 12.85 30.90 -23.05
C VAL A 48 11.49 30.20 -23.13
N HIS A 49 11.14 29.40 -22.13
CA HIS A 49 9.96 28.53 -22.17
C HIS A 49 8.89 29.01 -21.18
N GLY A 50 9.29 29.30 -19.95
CA GLY A 50 8.39 29.81 -18.93
C GLY A 50 9.13 30.51 -17.82
N ILE A 51 8.40 30.94 -16.80
CA ILE A 51 8.94 31.67 -15.66
C ILE A 51 8.21 31.30 -14.38
N ILE A 52 8.96 31.10 -13.28
CA ILE A 52 8.39 31.02 -11.93
C ILE A 52 8.54 32.38 -11.26
N LEU A 53 7.45 32.94 -10.76
CA LEU A 53 7.40 34.15 -9.96
C LEU A 53 7.05 33.81 -8.51
N TYR A 54 7.60 34.55 -7.55
CA TYR A 54 7.10 34.56 -6.17
C TYR A 54 6.52 35.93 -5.85
N GLN A 55 5.24 35.97 -5.47
CA GLN A 55 4.52 37.19 -5.11
C GLN A 55 3.35 36.84 -4.18
N GLN A 56 2.95 37.75 -3.29
CA GLN A 56 1.79 37.56 -2.40
C GLN A 56 1.83 36.23 -1.60
N GLN A 57 3.02 35.81 -1.18
CA GLN A 57 3.29 34.53 -0.47
C GLN A 57 2.98 33.24 -1.27
N ALA A 58 2.76 33.34 -2.58
CA ALA A 58 2.56 32.19 -3.46
C ALA A 58 3.57 32.17 -4.62
N TYR A 59 3.86 30.96 -5.11
CA TYR A 59 4.63 30.75 -6.33
C TYR A 59 3.68 30.62 -7.52
N TYR A 60 4.08 31.14 -8.67
CA TYR A 60 3.30 31.07 -9.91
C TYR A 60 4.18 30.64 -11.08
N TYR A 61 3.72 29.70 -11.89
CA TYR A 61 4.30 29.40 -13.20
C TYR A 61 3.54 30.13 -14.31
N ILE A 62 4.26 30.68 -15.28
CA ILE A 62 3.70 31.23 -16.53
C ILE A 62 4.45 30.62 -17.70
N ASP A 63 3.74 30.04 -18.67
CA ASP A 63 4.30 29.67 -19.98
C ASP A 63 4.44 30.92 -20.86
N LEU A 64 5.63 31.17 -21.40
CA LEU A 64 5.97 32.40 -22.14
C LEU A 64 5.81 32.24 -23.66
N ALA A 65 4.70 31.63 -24.09
CA ALA A 65 4.43 31.27 -25.48
C ALA A 65 5.47 30.28 -26.04
N SER A 66 5.71 29.22 -25.28
CA SER A 66 6.58 28.12 -25.70
C SER A 66 6.00 27.40 -26.94
N THR A 67 6.89 26.74 -27.70
CA THR A 67 6.53 26.08 -28.96
C THR A 67 5.66 24.84 -28.73
N ASP A 68 5.98 24.07 -27.70
CA ASP A 68 5.39 22.75 -27.43
C ASP A 68 4.43 22.74 -26.23
N GLY A 69 4.36 23.86 -25.51
CA GLY A 69 3.48 24.09 -24.37
C GLY A 69 3.95 23.42 -23.08
N SER A 70 3.73 24.10 -21.97
CA SER A 70 3.89 23.53 -20.63
C SER A 70 2.64 22.76 -20.17
N ARG A 71 2.80 21.79 -19.26
CA ARG A 71 1.68 21.15 -18.57
C ARG A 71 1.91 21.10 -17.06
N ILE A 72 0.97 21.58 -16.26
CA ILE A 72 1.02 21.48 -14.79
C ILE A 72 0.05 20.38 -14.37
N ASN A 73 0.55 19.38 -13.63
CA ASN A 73 -0.23 18.19 -13.23
C ASN A 73 -0.99 17.56 -14.42
N ASN A 74 -0.29 17.44 -15.55
CA ASN A 74 -0.78 16.96 -16.85
C ASN A 74 -1.87 17.79 -17.55
N LYS A 75 -2.32 18.93 -16.99
CA LYS A 75 -3.19 19.89 -17.68
C LYS A 75 -2.35 20.90 -18.47
N PRO A 76 -2.69 21.25 -19.72
CA PRO A 76 -2.01 22.33 -20.44
C PRO A 76 -2.05 23.65 -19.66
N ALA A 77 -0.90 24.30 -19.50
CA ALA A 77 -0.84 25.67 -19.01
C ALA A 77 -1.16 26.61 -20.18
N ALA A 78 -2.06 27.56 -19.97
CA ALA A 78 -2.38 28.57 -20.98
C ALA A 78 -1.23 29.58 -21.11
N VAL A 79 -0.92 29.94 -22.35
CA VAL A 79 0.16 30.87 -22.68
C VAL A 79 -0.09 32.24 -22.07
N ASN A 80 0.91 32.77 -21.35
CA ASN A 80 0.89 34.03 -20.60
C ASN A 80 -0.13 34.12 -19.45
N GLU A 81 -0.73 33.01 -19.00
CA GLU A 81 -1.53 32.97 -17.77
C GLU A 81 -0.70 32.49 -16.56
N SER A 82 -1.03 33.01 -15.38
CA SER A 82 -0.37 32.67 -14.11
C SER A 82 -1.07 31.52 -13.41
N PHE A 83 -0.36 30.41 -13.24
CA PHE A 83 -0.82 29.24 -12.49
C PHE A 83 -0.14 29.20 -11.13
N VAL A 84 -0.90 29.18 -10.03
CA VAL A 84 -0.34 28.92 -8.69
C VAL A 84 0.31 27.53 -8.71
N ILE A 85 1.47 27.41 -8.06
CA ILE A 85 2.21 26.16 -7.92
C ILE A 85 2.69 25.94 -6.47
N GLU A 86 2.59 24.72 -5.99
CA GLU A 86 2.91 24.31 -4.62
C GLU A 86 3.89 23.11 -4.58
N THR A 87 4.35 22.71 -3.39
CA THR A 87 5.21 21.51 -3.27
C THR A 87 4.41 20.26 -3.63
N GLY A 88 4.98 19.43 -4.52
CA GLY A 88 4.32 18.27 -5.10
C GLY A 88 3.69 18.52 -6.48
N ASP A 89 3.55 19.77 -6.92
CA ASP A 89 3.14 20.05 -8.30
C ASP A 89 4.24 19.69 -9.30
N GLY A 90 3.84 19.00 -10.37
CA GLY A 90 4.71 18.60 -11.47
C GLY A 90 4.47 19.44 -12.73
N ILE A 91 5.46 20.24 -13.12
CA ILE A 91 5.45 21.05 -14.35
C ILE A 91 6.24 20.30 -15.43
N ARG A 92 5.55 19.79 -16.44
CA ARG A 92 6.18 19.20 -17.63
C ARG A 92 6.54 20.28 -18.63
N ILE A 93 7.83 20.33 -19.00
CA ILE A 93 8.44 21.28 -19.93
C ILE A 93 9.26 20.46 -20.94
N GLY A 94 8.69 20.20 -22.12
CA GLY A 94 9.24 19.25 -23.09
C GLY A 94 9.45 17.86 -22.48
N ASP A 95 10.70 17.40 -22.48
CA ASP A 95 11.15 16.10 -21.94
C ASP A 95 11.42 16.08 -20.43
N TYR A 96 11.24 17.21 -19.74
CA TYR A 96 11.49 17.32 -18.31
C TYR A 96 10.18 17.36 -17.52
N PHE A 97 10.14 16.67 -16.39
CA PHE A 97 9.25 17.01 -15.28
C PHE A 97 10.03 17.83 -14.25
N VAL A 98 9.50 19.00 -13.90
CA VAL A 98 10.04 19.92 -12.90
C VAL A 98 9.14 19.90 -11.67
N PHE A 99 9.74 19.78 -10.49
CA PHE A 99 9.08 19.68 -9.19
C PHE A 99 9.70 20.67 -8.19
N MET A 100 8.94 21.05 -7.16
CA MET A 100 9.37 21.98 -6.12
C MET A 100 9.31 21.35 -4.73
N GLU A 101 10.27 21.72 -3.89
CA GLU A 101 10.32 21.38 -2.46
C GLU A 101 10.56 22.61 -1.58
N PHE A 102 9.88 22.64 -0.43
CA PHE A 102 10.03 23.60 0.66
C PHE A 102 10.44 22.83 1.95
N GLU A 103 11.14 23.47 2.90
CA GLU A 103 11.69 22.82 4.12
C GLU A 103 11.08 23.38 5.43
N GLU A 104 10.73 22.51 6.39
CA GLU A 104 10.24 22.85 7.76
C GLU A 104 10.88 21.95 8.86
N THR A 105 10.73 22.28 10.16
CA THR A 105 11.60 21.79 11.29
C THR A 105 10.88 21.11 12.49
N SER A 106 11.59 20.29 13.30
CA SER A 106 11.05 19.12 14.09
C SER A 106 11.50 18.93 15.58
N ALA A 107 10.83 18.05 16.38
CA ALA A 107 11.29 17.52 17.72
C ALA A 107 10.71 16.10 18.14
N LYS A 108 11.25 15.44 19.21
CA LYS A 108 11.12 13.98 19.58
C LYS A 108 10.77 13.65 21.07
N TYR A 109 10.36 12.41 21.42
CA TYR A 109 11.12 11.43 22.29
C TYR A 109 10.42 10.06 22.59
N ASP A 110 11.25 9.07 23.01
CA ASP A 110 11.00 7.64 23.33
C ASP A 110 10.54 7.40 24.83
N SER A 111 10.34 6.19 25.42
CA SER A 111 10.64 4.76 25.12
C SER A 111 9.79 3.74 25.97
N ASP A 112 10.12 2.43 25.87
CA ASP A 112 9.93 1.30 26.84
C ASP A 112 8.65 0.40 26.88
N ILE A 113 8.67 -0.66 27.73
CA ILE A 113 8.52 -2.08 27.26
C ILE A 113 7.92 -3.14 28.26
N PHE A 114 7.39 -4.26 27.71
CA PHE A 114 6.97 -5.57 28.30
C PHE A 114 6.15 -5.66 29.63
N PHE A 115 4.83 -5.49 29.52
CA PHE A 115 3.86 -6.36 30.20
C PHE A 115 2.58 -6.50 29.34
N ASN A 116 1.88 -7.63 29.47
CA ASN A 116 0.55 -7.95 28.88
C ASN A 116 0.40 -8.15 27.35
N ALA A 117 0.20 -9.40 26.90
CA ALA A 117 -0.30 -9.67 25.55
C ALA A 117 -1.76 -9.24 25.32
N GLU A 118 -2.58 -9.18 26.39
CA GLU A 118 -3.99 -8.73 26.32
C GLU A 118 -4.13 -7.21 26.53
N THR A 119 -3.21 -6.58 27.29
CA THR A 119 -3.25 -5.13 27.54
C THR A 119 -2.36 -4.33 26.59
N GLN A 120 -1.44 -4.94 25.82
CA GLN A 120 -0.71 -4.22 24.76
C GLN A 120 -1.64 -3.74 23.62
N ILE A 121 -2.72 -4.47 23.32
CA ILE A 121 -3.75 -3.98 22.38
C ILE A 121 -4.47 -2.77 22.98
N ALA A 122 -4.88 -2.84 24.25
CA ALA A 122 -5.53 -1.71 24.93
C ALA A 122 -4.61 -0.49 25.13
N GLN A 123 -3.33 -0.71 25.41
CA GLN A 123 -2.35 0.35 25.72
C GLN A 123 -1.81 1.04 24.47
N ASN A 124 -1.53 0.30 23.39
CA ASN A 124 -1.13 0.91 22.11
C ASN A 124 -2.23 1.77 21.48
N ILE A 125 -3.50 1.55 21.87
CA ILE A 125 -4.62 2.39 21.46
C ILE A 125 -4.83 3.55 22.46
N ALA A 126 -4.55 3.37 23.75
CA ALA A 126 -4.67 4.40 24.78
C ALA A 126 -3.55 5.47 24.77
N THR A 127 -2.42 5.24 24.07
CA THR A 127 -1.33 6.23 23.90
C THR A 127 -1.28 6.86 22.50
N ILE A 128 -2.32 6.69 21.68
CA ILE A 128 -2.52 7.52 20.48
C ILE A 128 -2.62 8.98 20.96
N PRO A 129 -1.72 9.90 20.55
CA PRO A 129 -1.92 11.33 20.80
C PRO A 129 -3.22 11.73 20.11
N GLN A 130 -3.99 12.66 20.68
CA GLN A 130 -5.17 13.24 20.01
C GLN A 130 -4.75 14.07 18.78
N GLN A 131 -4.32 13.38 17.73
CA GLN A 131 -4.15 13.93 16.40
C GLN A 131 -5.56 14.15 15.83
N SER A 132 -5.75 15.34 15.28
CA SER A 132 -7.01 15.86 14.74
C SER A 132 -7.82 14.80 13.99
N GLN A 133 -9.13 14.75 14.26
CA GLN A 133 -10.10 13.90 13.56
C GLN A 133 -9.89 13.99 12.04
N GLN A 134 -9.24 12.98 11.48
CA GLN A 134 -9.05 12.84 10.04
C GLN A 134 -10.33 12.17 9.51
N GLU A 135 -11.10 12.88 8.68
CA GLU A 135 -12.43 12.42 8.25
C GLU A 135 -12.35 11.12 7.42
N ASP A 136 -13.30 10.20 7.65
CA ASP A 136 -13.39 8.96 6.88
C ASP A 136 -13.45 9.24 5.37
N THR A 137 -12.51 8.68 4.61
CA THR A 137 -12.47 8.83 3.16
C THR A 137 -13.63 8.04 2.53
N THR A 138 -14.50 8.71 1.78
CA THR A 138 -15.48 7.99 0.96
C THR A 138 -14.74 7.36 -0.22
N ALA A 139 -14.87 6.05 -0.39
CA ALA A 139 -14.27 5.28 -1.48
C ALA A 139 -15.36 4.62 -2.33
N ARG A 140 -15.18 4.64 -3.65
CA ARG A 140 -16.12 4.10 -4.65
C ARG A 140 -15.54 2.87 -5.33
N CYS A 141 -16.34 1.81 -5.45
CA CYS A 141 -15.94 0.62 -6.20
C CYS A 141 -15.87 0.93 -7.71
N ILE A 142 -14.75 0.57 -8.34
CA ILE A 142 -14.54 0.68 -9.79
C ILE A 142 -14.46 -0.67 -10.50
N LYS A 143 -14.13 -1.73 -9.78
CA LYS A 143 -13.95 -3.09 -10.31
C LYS A 143 -14.15 -4.09 -9.17
N ILE A 144 -14.75 -5.23 -9.50
CA ILE A 144 -14.79 -6.42 -8.65
C ILE A 144 -14.12 -7.53 -9.46
N ILE A 145 -13.30 -8.35 -8.80
CA ILE A 145 -12.62 -9.51 -9.37
C ILE A 145 -13.02 -10.72 -8.53
N ASP A 146 -13.53 -11.77 -9.15
CA ASP A 146 -13.76 -13.05 -8.49
C ASP A 146 -12.42 -13.83 -8.48
N GLU A 147 -11.81 -13.98 -7.30
CA GLU A 147 -10.50 -14.66 -7.13
C GLU A 147 -10.68 -16.18 -6.99
N THR A 148 -11.73 -16.59 -6.27
CA THR A 148 -12.19 -17.98 -6.10
C THR A 148 -13.71 -17.97 -5.97
N GLU A 149 -14.35 -19.14 -5.85
CA GLU A 149 -15.81 -19.24 -5.63
C GLU A 149 -16.31 -18.43 -4.42
N ASP A 150 -15.50 -18.31 -3.37
CA ASP A 150 -15.86 -17.63 -2.12
C ASP A 150 -14.96 -16.43 -1.77
N VAL A 151 -14.14 -15.92 -2.70
CA VAL A 151 -13.26 -14.75 -2.50
C VAL A 151 -13.38 -13.76 -3.64
N LYS A 152 -13.57 -12.47 -3.30
CA LYS A 152 -13.60 -11.36 -4.25
C LYS A 152 -12.64 -10.24 -3.86
N THR A 153 -11.98 -9.64 -4.84
CA THR A 153 -11.19 -8.40 -4.70
C THR A 153 -12.04 -7.21 -5.15
N PHE A 154 -12.18 -6.20 -4.29
CA PHE A 154 -12.89 -4.95 -4.59
C PHE A 154 -11.86 -3.84 -4.78
N CYS A 155 -11.73 -3.35 -6.01
CA CYS A 155 -10.87 -2.22 -6.33
C CYS A 155 -11.64 -0.92 -6.07
N LEU A 156 -11.14 -0.11 -5.15
CA LEU A 156 -11.74 1.16 -4.71
C LEU A 156 -10.90 2.35 -5.20
N VAL A 157 -11.57 3.47 -5.49
CA VAL A 157 -10.93 4.79 -5.68
C VAL A 157 -11.54 5.80 -4.72
N ALA A 158 -10.75 6.73 -4.20
CA ALA A 158 -11.29 7.77 -3.33
C ALA A 158 -12.27 8.71 -4.08
N GLN A 159 -13.24 9.25 -3.36
CA GLN A 159 -14.21 10.23 -3.82
C GLN A 159 -14.45 11.28 -2.72
N PRO A 160 -13.93 12.52 -2.84
CA PRO A 160 -13.22 13.09 -3.99
C PRO A 160 -11.90 12.36 -4.31
N PRO A 161 -11.39 12.45 -5.55
CA PRO A 161 -10.16 11.75 -5.95
C PRO A 161 -8.95 12.27 -5.18
N ILE A 162 -8.57 11.56 -4.13
CA ILE A 162 -7.26 11.66 -3.48
C ILE A 162 -6.44 10.41 -3.83
N LEU A 163 -5.12 10.52 -3.71
CA LEU A 163 -4.24 9.36 -3.75
C LEU A 163 -4.30 8.64 -2.40
N PHE A 164 -4.51 7.32 -2.44
CA PHE A 164 -4.11 6.47 -1.33
C PHE A 164 -2.58 6.44 -1.33
N ASN A 165 -1.94 6.61 -0.17
CA ASN A 165 -0.53 6.98 -0.05
C ASN A 165 -0.21 8.45 -0.44
N SER A 166 -1.03 9.39 0.04
CA SER A 166 -0.71 10.83 0.10
C SER A 166 -0.56 11.29 1.55
N THR A 167 -0.27 12.58 1.79
CA THR A 167 -0.24 13.19 3.12
C THR A 167 -1.54 13.02 3.93
N SER A 168 -2.68 12.72 3.29
CA SER A 168 -3.94 12.38 3.96
C SER A 168 -4.23 10.89 4.08
N PHE A 169 -3.38 9.99 3.56
CA PHE A 169 -3.61 8.54 3.55
C PHE A 169 -2.31 7.70 3.39
N ASP A 170 -1.22 7.99 4.11
CA ASP A 170 0.01 7.19 4.03
C ASP A 170 -0.21 5.77 4.58
N TYR A 171 -0.09 4.74 3.71
CA TYR A 171 -0.24 3.34 4.11
C TYR A 171 0.99 2.49 3.80
N LYS A 172 1.40 1.69 4.79
CA LYS A 172 2.49 0.72 4.68
C LYS A 172 1.94 -0.62 4.16
N PRO A 173 2.68 -1.36 3.31
CA PRO A 173 2.18 -2.60 2.73
C PRO A 173 2.03 -3.67 3.82
N GLY A 174 0.82 -4.23 3.93
CA GLY A 174 0.40 -5.13 5.01
C GLY A 174 -0.64 -4.55 5.99
N GLN A 175 -0.90 -3.24 5.95
CA GLN A 175 -1.91 -2.59 6.80
C GLN A 175 -3.37 -2.90 6.42
N PHE A 176 -4.30 -2.53 7.29
CA PHE A 176 -5.75 -2.64 7.10
C PHE A 176 -6.45 -1.29 7.17
N VAL A 177 -7.68 -1.22 6.67
CA VAL A 177 -8.61 -0.08 6.84
C VAL A 177 -9.88 -0.55 7.54
N ILE A 178 -10.58 0.33 8.24
CA ILE A 178 -11.93 0.06 8.77
C ILE A 178 -12.94 0.54 7.73
N LEU A 179 -13.79 -0.37 7.25
CA LEU A 179 -14.96 -0.01 6.46
C LEU A 179 -16.07 0.44 7.42
N ASP A 180 -16.66 1.60 7.18
CA ASP A 180 -17.84 2.09 7.90
C ASP A 180 -19.05 2.00 6.95
N LEU A 181 -20.01 1.15 7.32
CA LEU A 181 -21.07 0.61 6.46
C LEU A 181 -22.43 0.64 7.16
N GLU A 182 -23.45 1.16 6.47
CA GLU A 182 -24.83 1.06 6.92
C GLU A 182 -25.52 -0.15 6.25
N ILE A 183 -25.77 -1.21 7.03
CA ILE A 183 -26.43 -2.43 6.56
C ILE A 183 -27.74 -2.61 7.34
N GLU A 184 -28.86 -2.68 6.62
CA GLU A 184 -30.20 -2.83 7.21
C GLU A 184 -30.53 -1.75 8.28
N GLY A 185 -30.02 -0.52 8.09
CA GLY A 185 -30.20 0.60 9.04
C GLY A 185 -29.34 0.51 10.30
N LYS A 186 -28.37 -0.42 10.36
CA LYS A 186 -27.37 -0.51 11.43
C LYS A 186 -26.03 -0.05 10.88
N GLN A 187 -25.37 0.87 11.59
CA GLN A 187 -23.96 1.20 11.31
C GLN A 187 -23.06 0.09 11.82
N ILE A 188 -22.12 -0.32 10.97
CA ILE A 188 -21.22 -1.44 11.20
C ILE A 188 -19.82 -1.04 10.75
N LYS A 189 -18.87 -1.11 11.68
CA LYS A 189 -17.45 -0.87 11.42
C LYS A 189 -16.69 -2.20 11.40
N CYS A 190 -16.07 -2.53 10.26
CA CYS A 190 -15.32 -3.78 10.08
C CYS A 190 -13.95 -3.54 9.43
N PRO A 191 -12.85 -3.98 10.06
CA PRO A 191 -11.52 -3.90 9.48
C PRO A 191 -11.29 -4.92 8.34
N TYR A 192 -10.57 -4.50 7.30
CA TYR A 192 -10.15 -5.34 6.17
C TYR A 192 -8.73 -4.99 5.72
N TYR A 193 -7.88 -6.02 5.55
CA TYR A 193 -6.51 -5.85 5.07
C TYR A 193 -6.47 -5.31 3.64
N ILE A 194 -5.58 -4.34 3.43
CA ILE A 194 -5.27 -3.83 2.09
C ILE A 194 -4.43 -4.90 1.38
N SER A 195 -4.86 -5.27 0.19
CA SER A 195 -4.17 -6.21 -0.71
C SER A 195 -3.40 -5.50 -1.83
N SER A 196 -3.77 -4.26 -2.18
CA SER A 196 -3.01 -3.42 -3.12
C SER A 196 -1.66 -2.98 -2.55
N SER A 197 -0.75 -2.57 -3.42
CA SER A 197 0.52 -1.95 -3.01
C SER A 197 0.39 -0.43 -2.89
N PRO A 198 1.00 0.21 -1.88
CA PRO A 198 1.09 1.68 -1.79
C PRO A 198 1.96 2.33 -2.87
N SER A 199 2.66 1.55 -3.71
CA SER A 199 3.25 2.03 -4.98
C SER A 199 2.22 2.24 -6.11
N ARG A 200 0.95 1.84 -5.90
CA ARG A 200 -0.15 1.96 -6.88
C ARG A 200 -1.24 2.91 -6.35
N PRO A 201 -0.93 4.20 -6.08
CA PRO A 201 -1.70 5.08 -5.21
C PRO A 201 -3.11 5.45 -5.71
N TYR A 202 -3.43 5.18 -6.96
CA TYR A 202 -4.73 5.49 -7.57
C TYR A 202 -5.85 4.51 -7.20
N ASN A 203 -5.53 3.35 -6.62
CA ASN A 203 -6.52 2.39 -6.16
C ASN A 203 -6.13 1.79 -4.81
N LEU A 204 -7.14 1.37 -4.06
CA LEU A 204 -7.01 0.58 -2.85
C LEU A 204 -7.85 -0.68 -3.02
N GLU A 205 -7.24 -1.85 -2.83
CA GLU A 205 -7.89 -3.14 -3.07
C GLU A 205 -8.06 -3.87 -1.75
N ILE A 206 -9.30 -4.20 -1.38
CA ILE A 206 -9.61 -5.13 -0.29
C ILE A 206 -10.03 -6.47 -0.88
N THR A 207 -9.57 -7.57 -0.29
CA THR A 207 -9.89 -8.93 -0.77
C THR A 207 -10.60 -9.70 0.32
N VAL A 208 -11.83 -10.11 0.03
CA VAL A 208 -12.84 -10.49 1.02
C VAL A 208 -13.28 -11.92 0.76
N LYS A 209 -13.00 -12.81 1.72
CA LYS A 209 -13.56 -14.16 1.75
C LYS A 209 -14.94 -14.13 2.40
N ARG A 210 -15.91 -14.79 1.76
CA ARG A 210 -17.26 -14.97 2.26
C ARG A 210 -17.25 -15.89 3.49
N VAL A 211 -17.96 -15.53 4.55
CA VAL A 211 -18.12 -16.37 5.74
C VAL A 211 -19.47 -17.07 5.69
N SER A 212 -19.47 -18.39 5.85
CA SER A 212 -20.71 -19.19 5.90
C SER A 212 -21.44 -18.99 7.24
N SER A 213 -22.73 -18.70 7.19
CA SER A 213 -23.64 -18.42 8.32
C SER A 213 -23.97 -19.62 9.23
N SER A 214 -23.12 -20.65 9.26
CA SER A 214 -23.33 -21.90 10.03
C SER A 214 -22.69 -21.91 11.42
N VAL A 215 -22.04 -20.80 11.82
CA VAL A 215 -21.44 -20.63 13.15
C VAL A 215 -22.35 -19.73 13.98
N ASN A 216 -22.70 -20.18 15.19
CA ASN A 216 -23.69 -19.56 16.08
C ASN A 216 -23.63 -18.02 16.12
N HIS A 217 -24.79 -17.38 15.98
CA HIS A 217 -24.96 -15.93 15.94
C HIS A 217 -24.64 -15.21 17.27
N SER A 218 -23.35 -15.14 17.64
CA SER A 218 -22.85 -14.27 18.71
C SER A 218 -22.26 -12.99 18.10
N GLU A 219 -23.11 -11.97 17.90
CA GLU A 219 -22.76 -10.54 17.78
C GLU A 219 -21.54 -10.13 16.91
N LEU A 220 -21.15 -10.92 15.89
CA LEU A 220 -19.98 -10.62 15.05
C LEU A 220 -20.38 -10.10 13.68
N SER A 221 -20.14 -8.81 13.45
CA SER A 221 -20.43 -8.05 12.22
C SER A 221 -19.79 -8.56 10.91
N LEU A 222 -18.89 -9.54 10.98
CA LEU A 222 -18.03 -9.97 9.88
C LEU A 222 -18.70 -10.90 8.86
N ASP A 223 -19.62 -11.77 9.30
CA ASP A 223 -20.39 -12.59 8.36
C ASP A 223 -21.37 -11.71 7.58
N LEU A 224 -22.07 -10.82 8.26
CA LEU A 224 -22.98 -9.84 7.66
C LEU A 224 -22.26 -8.94 6.63
N VAL A 225 -21.14 -8.33 6.98
CA VAL A 225 -20.39 -7.47 6.04
C VAL A 225 -19.79 -8.26 4.88
N SER A 226 -19.19 -9.45 5.12
CA SER A 226 -18.61 -10.23 4.02
C SER A 226 -19.66 -10.76 3.03
N ASN A 227 -20.84 -11.19 3.51
CA ASN A 227 -21.95 -11.57 2.64
C ASN A 227 -22.55 -10.35 1.92
N TRP A 228 -22.75 -9.21 2.61
CA TRP A 228 -23.25 -7.99 1.99
C TRP A 228 -22.32 -7.46 0.88
N LEU A 229 -20.99 -7.47 1.10
CA LEU A 229 -20.02 -7.12 0.07
C LEU A 229 -20.09 -8.07 -1.14
N HIS A 230 -20.34 -9.36 -0.92
CA HIS A 230 -20.43 -10.35 -2.01
C HIS A 230 -21.73 -10.29 -2.81
N ASP A 231 -22.86 -9.99 -2.16
CA ASP A 231 -24.22 -10.09 -2.73
C ASP A 231 -24.82 -8.74 -3.14
N SER A 232 -24.53 -7.67 -2.38
CA SER A 232 -25.19 -6.36 -2.52
C SER A 232 -24.28 -5.29 -3.14
N PHE A 233 -23.02 -5.21 -2.70
CA PHE A 233 -22.08 -4.17 -3.12
C PHE A 233 -21.57 -4.36 -4.56
N LYS A 234 -21.67 -3.31 -5.38
CA LYS A 234 -21.45 -3.35 -6.82
C LYS A 234 -20.52 -2.24 -7.30
N VAL A 235 -20.01 -2.39 -8.53
CA VAL A 235 -19.27 -1.32 -9.21
C VAL A 235 -20.14 -0.07 -9.32
N GLY A 236 -19.62 1.06 -8.84
CA GLY A 236 -20.33 2.33 -8.72
C GLY A 236 -20.75 2.67 -7.29
N ASP A 237 -20.95 1.68 -6.41
CA ASP A 237 -21.32 1.88 -5.02
C ASP A 237 -20.17 2.50 -4.21
N LYS A 238 -20.53 3.11 -3.08
CA LYS A 238 -19.60 3.82 -2.20
C LYS A 238 -19.70 3.30 -0.78
N LEU A 239 -18.58 3.34 -0.07
CA LEU A 239 -18.46 3.09 1.35
C LEU A 239 -17.49 4.11 1.97
N LYS A 240 -17.45 4.20 3.29
CA LYS A 240 -16.42 4.97 4.00
C LYS A 240 -15.28 4.06 4.41
N ILE A 241 -14.06 4.56 4.35
CA ILE A 241 -12.86 3.91 4.90
C ILE A 241 -12.12 4.85 5.84
N SER A 242 -11.66 4.32 6.97
CA SER A 242 -10.75 5.02 7.86
C SER A 242 -9.38 5.22 7.20
N SER A 243 -8.55 6.08 7.80
CA SER A 243 -7.09 6.04 7.63
C SER A 243 -6.54 4.62 7.87
N PRO A 244 -5.42 4.25 7.24
CA PRO A 244 -4.79 2.93 7.37
C PRO A 244 -4.25 2.68 8.77
N MET A 245 -4.31 1.43 9.22
CA MET A 245 -3.97 1.01 10.58
C MET A 245 -3.18 -0.32 10.60
N GLY A 246 -2.51 -0.58 11.72
CA GLY A 246 -1.85 -1.86 12.01
C GLY A 246 -0.34 -1.84 11.87
N ASN A 247 0.33 -2.67 12.68
CA ASN A 247 1.80 -2.77 12.74
C ASN A 247 2.35 -3.96 11.94
N PHE A 248 1.49 -4.83 11.40
CA PHE A 248 1.89 -5.94 10.54
C PHE A 248 2.22 -5.45 9.12
N ASN A 249 3.33 -4.73 8.97
CA ASN A 249 3.78 -4.20 7.69
C ASN A 249 5.27 -4.52 7.41
N TYR A 250 5.71 -4.36 6.16
CA TYR A 250 7.10 -4.61 5.77
C TYR A 250 8.10 -3.70 6.51
N PHE A 251 7.77 -2.43 6.71
CA PHE A 251 8.74 -1.44 7.18
C PHE A 251 9.19 -1.66 8.62
N GLU A 252 8.30 -2.08 9.52
CA GLU A 252 8.65 -2.32 10.94
C GLU A 252 9.79 -3.35 11.12
N ASN A 253 9.89 -4.33 10.21
CA ASN A 253 10.90 -5.41 10.27
C ASN A 253 11.59 -5.57 8.91
N SER A 254 11.94 -4.43 8.29
CA SER A 254 12.56 -4.35 6.96
C SER A 254 13.79 -5.27 6.84
N HIS A 255 13.71 -6.30 5.99
CA HIS A 255 14.80 -7.27 5.82
C HIS A 255 14.88 -7.78 4.38
N LYS A 256 16.09 -8.06 3.90
CA LYS A 256 16.32 -8.56 2.53
C LYS A 256 15.76 -9.96 2.35
N LYS A 257 16.00 -10.89 3.29
CA LYS A 257 15.48 -12.26 3.23
C LYS A 257 14.16 -12.38 3.96
N LEU A 258 13.09 -12.67 3.24
CA LEU A 258 11.73 -12.79 3.75
C LEU A 258 11.19 -14.21 3.58
N LEU A 259 10.38 -14.65 4.54
CA LEU A 259 9.65 -15.91 4.52
C LEU A 259 8.17 -15.61 4.78
N PHE A 260 7.36 -15.64 3.74
CA PHE A 260 5.92 -15.38 3.81
C PHE A 260 5.20 -16.72 3.92
N ILE A 261 4.37 -16.91 4.95
CA ILE A 261 3.63 -18.15 5.20
C ILE A 261 2.15 -17.79 5.39
N SER A 262 1.28 -18.15 4.46
CA SER A 262 -0.16 -17.82 4.57
C SER A 262 -1.11 -18.93 4.16
N ALA A 263 -2.37 -18.79 4.60
CA ALA A 263 -3.46 -19.68 4.22
C ALA A 263 -4.78 -18.93 4.02
N GLY A 264 -5.51 -19.26 2.95
CA GLY A 264 -6.77 -18.60 2.60
C GLY A 264 -6.65 -17.07 2.55
N SER A 265 -7.65 -16.36 3.09
CA SER A 265 -7.67 -14.88 3.13
C SER A 265 -6.52 -14.24 3.91
N GLY A 266 -5.75 -15.00 4.70
CA GLY A 266 -4.51 -14.53 5.32
C GLY A 266 -3.42 -14.17 4.31
N ILE A 267 -3.60 -14.47 3.03
CA ILE A 267 -2.70 -14.02 1.96
C ILE A 267 -2.67 -12.49 1.78
N THR A 268 -3.75 -11.80 2.16
CA THR A 268 -3.99 -10.40 1.78
C THR A 268 -2.90 -9.39 2.18
N PRO A 269 -2.43 -9.30 3.45
CA PRO A 269 -1.33 -8.41 3.80
C PRO A 269 -0.01 -8.82 3.13
N LEU A 270 0.24 -10.12 2.96
CA LEU A 270 1.47 -10.63 2.32
C LEU A 270 1.47 -10.35 0.80
N MET A 271 0.29 -10.28 0.18
CA MET A 271 0.15 -9.86 -1.21
C MET A 271 0.46 -8.38 -1.39
N SER A 272 0.01 -7.52 -0.47
CA SER A 272 0.37 -6.09 -0.46
C SER A 272 1.88 -5.90 -0.34
N MET A 273 2.54 -6.62 0.58
CA MET A 273 4.01 -6.65 0.69
C MET A 273 4.68 -7.16 -0.59
N SER A 274 4.18 -8.25 -1.18
CA SER A 274 4.76 -8.85 -2.39
C SER A 274 4.67 -7.93 -3.60
N ARG A 275 3.49 -7.30 -3.81
CA ARG A 275 3.28 -6.29 -4.84
C ARG A 275 4.22 -5.10 -4.65
N TRP A 276 4.36 -4.59 -3.42
CA TRP A 276 5.25 -3.46 -3.13
C TRP A 276 6.73 -3.77 -3.39
N LEU A 277 7.20 -4.94 -2.95
CA LEU A 277 8.58 -5.40 -3.19
C LEU A 277 8.87 -5.52 -4.69
N CYS A 278 7.97 -6.15 -5.44
CA CYS A 278 8.10 -6.37 -6.88
C CYS A 278 8.01 -5.07 -7.70
N ASP A 279 7.16 -4.12 -7.29
CA ASP A 279 6.98 -2.83 -7.95
C ASP A 279 8.18 -1.89 -7.72
N THR A 280 8.73 -1.87 -6.50
CA THR A 280 9.86 -1.00 -6.14
C THR A 280 11.23 -1.57 -6.56
N THR A 281 11.27 -2.80 -7.08
CA THR A 281 12.51 -3.50 -7.49
C THR A 281 13.58 -3.56 -6.39
N CYS A 282 13.15 -3.63 -5.13
CA CYS A 282 14.06 -3.69 -3.97
C CYS A 282 15.01 -4.90 -4.05
N ASP A 283 16.16 -4.80 -3.39
CA ASP A 283 17.09 -5.93 -3.20
C ASP A 283 16.57 -6.90 -2.14
N PHE A 284 15.54 -7.67 -2.50
CA PHE A 284 14.87 -8.65 -1.66
C PHE A 284 15.15 -10.09 -2.11
N SER A 285 14.83 -11.05 -1.24
CA SER A 285 14.70 -12.48 -1.51
C SER A 285 13.49 -12.99 -0.74
N VAL A 286 12.37 -13.19 -1.43
CA VAL A 286 11.12 -13.70 -0.83
C VAL A 286 11.02 -15.20 -1.10
N ILE A 287 10.70 -15.97 -0.07
CA ILE A 287 10.11 -17.30 -0.24
C ILE A 287 8.66 -17.21 0.27
N PHE A 288 7.71 -17.47 -0.62
CA PHE A 288 6.28 -17.41 -0.36
C PHE A 288 5.70 -18.82 -0.30
N ILE A 289 5.27 -19.24 0.88
CA ILE A 289 4.58 -20.51 1.13
C ILE A 289 3.09 -20.23 1.30
N TYR A 290 2.26 -20.77 0.41
CA TYR A 290 0.81 -20.58 0.45
C TYR A 290 0.05 -21.91 0.56
N SER A 291 -0.76 -22.03 1.62
CA SER A 291 -1.62 -23.17 1.88
C SER A 291 -3.05 -22.92 1.41
N ALA A 292 -3.49 -23.68 0.40
CA ALA A 292 -4.88 -23.72 -0.07
C ALA A 292 -5.54 -25.06 0.31
N ARG A 293 -6.87 -25.18 0.11
CA ARG A 293 -7.59 -26.46 0.26
C ARG A 293 -7.45 -27.30 -1.01
N THR A 294 -8.00 -26.80 -2.11
CA THR A 294 -7.92 -27.37 -3.47
C THR A 294 -7.19 -26.40 -4.42
N GLN A 295 -7.00 -26.78 -5.68
CA GLN A 295 -6.44 -25.89 -6.69
C GLN A 295 -7.36 -24.68 -6.98
N GLN A 296 -8.67 -24.83 -6.77
CA GLN A 296 -9.69 -23.81 -6.96
C GLN A 296 -9.74 -22.79 -5.80
N ASP A 297 -9.15 -23.12 -4.64
CA ASP A 297 -9.02 -22.23 -3.48
C ASP A 297 -7.78 -21.32 -3.54
N ILE A 298 -7.04 -21.30 -4.66
CA ILE A 298 -5.80 -20.52 -4.79
C ILE A 298 -6.11 -19.06 -5.19
N ILE A 299 -6.28 -18.21 -4.18
CA ILE A 299 -6.42 -16.75 -4.32
C ILE A 299 -5.16 -16.15 -4.99
N PHE A 300 -5.32 -15.16 -5.88
CA PHE A 300 -4.25 -14.48 -6.62
C PHE A 300 -3.33 -15.40 -7.45
N ARG A 301 -3.77 -16.62 -7.81
CA ARG A 301 -2.92 -17.64 -8.44
C ARG A 301 -2.07 -17.11 -9.60
N GLU A 302 -2.72 -16.50 -10.59
CA GLU A 302 -2.05 -16.04 -11.82
C GLU A 302 -1.01 -14.95 -11.53
N GLU A 303 -1.29 -14.04 -10.58
CA GLU A 303 -0.37 -12.96 -10.21
C GLU A 303 0.84 -13.50 -9.43
N LEU A 304 0.63 -14.48 -8.53
CA LEU A 304 1.72 -15.14 -7.79
C LEU A 304 2.62 -15.96 -8.73
N GLU A 305 2.03 -16.74 -9.65
CA GLU A 305 2.77 -17.51 -10.66
C GLU A 305 3.54 -16.56 -11.60
N PHE A 306 2.94 -15.42 -12.00
CA PHE A 306 3.61 -14.36 -12.76
C PHE A 306 4.76 -13.70 -12.00
N MET A 307 4.59 -13.39 -10.71
CA MET A 307 5.67 -12.84 -9.87
C MET A 307 6.86 -13.81 -9.80
N ALA A 308 6.59 -15.10 -9.56
CA ALA A 308 7.63 -16.12 -9.50
C ALA A 308 8.34 -16.36 -10.85
N ALA A 309 7.63 -16.20 -11.97
CA ALA A 309 8.22 -16.30 -13.31
C ALA A 309 9.03 -15.04 -13.69
N LYS A 310 8.60 -13.84 -13.27
CA LYS A 310 9.21 -12.56 -13.64
C LYS A 310 10.40 -12.17 -12.75
N TYR A 311 10.37 -12.49 -11.46
CA TYR A 311 11.36 -12.05 -10.49
C TYR A 311 12.11 -13.26 -9.90
N PRO A 312 13.37 -13.52 -10.29
CA PRO A 312 14.16 -14.66 -9.80
C PRO A 312 14.32 -14.71 -8.27
N ASN A 313 14.15 -13.55 -7.61
CA ASN A 313 14.24 -13.39 -6.16
C ASN A 313 12.92 -13.67 -5.43
N PHE A 314 11.82 -13.96 -6.14
CA PHE A 314 10.53 -14.34 -5.59
C PHE A 314 10.28 -15.83 -5.85
N LYS A 315 10.41 -16.67 -4.82
CA LYS A 315 10.16 -18.12 -4.92
C LYS A 315 8.80 -18.45 -4.34
N LEU A 316 7.93 -19.06 -5.15
CA LEU A 316 6.59 -19.48 -4.75
C LEU A 316 6.55 -21.00 -4.50
N ALA A 317 5.94 -21.39 -3.38
CA ALA A 317 5.59 -22.77 -3.07
C ALA A 317 4.13 -22.83 -2.61
N ILE A 318 3.29 -23.57 -3.33
CA ILE A 318 1.88 -23.78 -2.97
C ILE A 318 1.69 -25.21 -2.48
N ASN A 319 1.01 -25.37 -1.34
CA ASN A 319 0.67 -26.67 -0.77
C ASN A 319 -0.86 -26.85 -0.62
N LEU A 320 -1.39 -27.96 -1.13
CA LEU A 320 -2.82 -28.27 -1.04
C LEU A 320 -3.13 -29.15 0.17
N THR A 321 -4.10 -28.73 0.99
CA THR A 321 -4.44 -29.35 2.28
C THR A 321 -5.72 -30.20 2.27
N GLY A 322 -6.46 -30.19 1.16
CA GLY A 322 -7.66 -30.99 0.95
C GLY A 322 -7.37 -32.49 0.89
N LYS A 323 -8.40 -33.30 1.17
CA LYS A 323 -8.32 -34.77 1.11
C LYS A 323 -8.54 -35.33 -0.30
N GLU A 324 -9.19 -34.56 -1.18
CA GLU A 324 -9.57 -35.05 -2.49
C GLU A 324 -8.36 -35.13 -3.42
N SER A 325 -8.31 -36.20 -4.18
CA SER A 325 -7.24 -36.52 -5.11
C SER A 325 -7.36 -35.66 -6.36
N ASP A 326 -6.95 -34.40 -6.24
CA ASP A 326 -6.67 -33.55 -7.40
C ASP A 326 -5.40 -34.10 -8.07
N LEU A 327 -5.54 -35.19 -8.83
CA LEU A 327 -4.44 -36.07 -9.30
C LEU A 327 -3.40 -35.31 -10.15
N ASN A 328 -3.79 -34.16 -10.70
CA ASN A 328 -2.97 -33.34 -11.60
C ASN A 328 -2.10 -32.31 -10.85
N TRP A 329 -2.28 -32.13 -9.54
CA TRP A 329 -1.42 -31.21 -8.76
C TRP A 329 -0.02 -31.80 -8.53
N SER A 330 0.99 -31.19 -9.15
CA SER A 330 2.40 -31.57 -9.06
C SER A 330 3.17 -30.89 -7.92
N GLY A 331 2.56 -29.94 -7.22
CA GLY A 331 3.16 -29.24 -6.08
C GLY A 331 2.99 -29.98 -4.75
N TYR A 332 3.32 -29.29 -3.66
CA TYR A 332 3.27 -29.85 -2.30
C TYR A 332 1.85 -30.23 -1.87
N ARG A 333 1.74 -31.22 -0.98
CA ARG A 333 0.46 -31.73 -0.46
C ARG A 333 0.51 -31.97 1.04
N GLY A 334 -0.59 -31.70 1.73
CA GLY A 334 -0.68 -31.70 3.18
C GLY A 334 -0.41 -30.32 3.77
N ARG A 335 -0.34 -30.25 5.10
CA ARG A 335 0.04 -29.03 5.83
C ARG A 335 1.56 -28.92 5.87
N LEU A 336 2.06 -27.68 5.93
CA LEU A 336 3.49 -27.40 6.10
C LEU A 336 4.06 -28.18 7.30
N ASN A 337 5.23 -28.79 7.09
CA ASN A 337 5.96 -29.57 8.07
C ASN A 337 7.48 -29.34 7.88
N GLU A 338 8.31 -29.94 8.75
CA GLU A 338 9.76 -29.80 8.74
C GLU A 338 10.39 -30.13 7.38
N THR A 339 10.00 -31.26 6.77
CA THR A 339 10.55 -31.73 5.49
C THR A 339 10.26 -30.71 4.38
N MET A 340 9.00 -30.29 4.24
CA MET A 340 8.60 -29.28 3.25
C MET A 340 9.30 -27.95 3.48
N LEU A 341 9.35 -27.46 4.72
CA LEU A 341 10.00 -26.19 5.03
C LEU A 341 11.50 -26.22 4.72
N SER A 342 12.17 -27.33 5.02
CA SER A 342 13.61 -27.51 4.76
C SER A 342 13.92 -27.63 3.27
N GLU A 343 13.04 -28.24 2.47
CA GLU A 343 13.16 -28.30 1.01
C GLU A 343 12.89 -26.94 0.34
N ILE A 344 11.81 -26.25 0.76
CA ILE A 344 11.35 -24.99 0.17
C ILE A 344 12.29 -23.83 0.55
N ALA A 345 12.69 -23.78 1.83
CA ALA A 345 13.44 -22.69 2.44
C ALA A 345 14.58 -23.23 3.32
N PRO A 346 15.64 -23.84 2.75
CA PRO A 346 16.75 -24.38 3.53
C PRO A 346 17.47 -23.32 4.40
N ASP A 347 17.40 -22.04 4.01
CA ASP A 347 17.93 -20.90 4.77
C ASP A 347 16.88 -20.23 5.68
N PHE A 348 15.76 -20.90 6.03
CA PHE A 348 14.64 -20.29 6.75
C PHE A 348 15.04 -19.54 8.04
N LYS A 349 16.04 -20.05 8.78
CA LYS A 349 16.53 -19.43 10.03
C LYS A 349 17.21 -18.07 9.83
N GLU A 350 17.62 -17.74 8.61
CA GLU A 350 18.21 -16.44 8.24
C GLU A 350 17.16 -15.44 7.73
N ARG A 351 15.88 -15.81 7.75
CA ARG A 351 14.77 -15.00 7.18
C ARG A 351 13.97 -14.31 8.27
N VAL A 352 13.33 -13.21 7.91
CA VAL A 352 12.22 -12.63 8.68
C VAL A 352 10.92 -13.27 8.19
N ALA A 353 10.20 -13.89 9.13
CA ALA A 353 8.99 -14.66 8.86
C ALA A 353 7.74 -13.82 9.12
N TYR A 354 6.88 -13.69 8.12
CA TYR A 354 5.56 -13.09 8.24
C TYR A 354 4.50 -14.17 8.02
N VAL A 355 3.68 -14.43 9.05
CA VAL A 355 2.73 -15.54 9.07
C VAL A 355 1.29 -15.05 9.27
N CYS A 356 0.38 -15.32 8.33
CA CYS A 356 -1.00 -14.85 8.42
C CYS A 356 -2.03 -15.91 7.97
N GLY A 357 -3.09 -16.09 8.75
CA GLY A 357 -4.13 -17.08 8.47
C GLY A 357 -5.10 -17.28 9.64
N SER A 358 -5.74 -18.46 9.69
CA SER A 358 -6.57 -18.84 10.82
C SER A 358 -5.72 -19.16 12.07
N GLU A 359 -6.32 -19.02 13.25
CA GLU A 359 -5.68 -19.27 14.55
C GLU A 359 -4.96 -20.64 14.60
N GLY A 360 -5.67 -21.74 14.31
CA GLY A 360 -5.08 -23.08 14.25
C GLY A 360 -4.11 -23.33 13.07
N PHE A 361 -3.91 -22.35 12.19
CA PHE A 361 -2.78 -22.32 11.24
C PHE A 361 -1.59 -21.55 11.84
N LEU A 362 -1.82 -20.40 12.47
CA LEU A 362 -0.78 -19.65 13.19
C LEU A 362 -0.12 -20.49 14.29
N GLU A 363 -0.92 -21.09 15.18
CA GLU A 363 -0.43 -21.94 16.29
C GLU A 363 0.48 -23.08 15.81
N LYS A 364 0.14 -23.70 14.67
CA LYS A 364 0.90 -24.82 14.10
C LYS A 364 2.20 -24.38 13.46
N ASN A 365 2.18 -23.28 12.69
CA ASN A 365 3.39 -22.74 12.10
C ASN A 365 4.33 -22.15 13.17
N GLN A 366 3.78 -21.51 14.21
CA GLN A 366 4.57 -21.03 15.34
C GLN A 366 5.20 -22.18 16.12
N SER A 367 4.45 -23.25 16.40
CA SER A 367 4.98 -24.47 17.05
C SER A 367 6.07 -25.12 16.20
N LEU A 368 5.83 -25.32 14.90
CA LEU A 368 6.81 -25.86 13.95
C LEU A 368 8.11 -25.03 13.94
N LEU A 369 8.01 -23.71 13.83
CA LEU A 369 9.20 -22.85 13.82
C LEU A 369 9.94 -22.86 15.16
N LYS A 370 9.22 -22.92 16.29
CA LYS A 370 9.82 -23.10 17.63
C LYS A 370 10.56 -24.42 17.76
N GLU A 371 9.93 -25.54 17.39
CA GLU A 371 10.52 -26.89 17.40
C GLU A 371 11.80 -26.96 16.55
N LEU A 372 11.78 -26.30 15.40
CA LEU A 372 12.93 -26.20 14.49
C LEU A 372 14.00 -25.20 14.94
N ASN A 373 13.85 -24.54 16.10
CA ASN A 373 14.76 -23.52 16.62
C ASN A 373 14.95 -22.34 15.65
N PHE A 374 13.84 -21.77 15.16
CA PHE A 374 13.80 -20.50 14.45
C PHE A 374 14.00 -19.32 15.43
N PRO A 375 14.73 -18.24 15.06
CA PRO A 375 14.89 -17.06 15.90
C PRO A 375 13.56 -16.28 16.00
N MET A 376 12.78 -16.52 17.06
CA MET A 376 11.43 -15.96 17.22
C MET A 376 11.34 -14.42 17.27
N ASN A 377 12.44 -13.70 17.45
CA ASN A 377 12.48 -12.24 17.28
C ASN A 377 12.21 -11.82 15.82
N ASN A 378 12.50 -12.70 14.86
CA ASN A 378 12.24 -12.53 13.44
C ASN A 378 10.88 -13.12 13.02
N TYR A 379 10.02 -13.50 13.97
CA TYR A 379 8.70 -14.07 13.70
C TYR A 379 7.62 -13.02 13.98
N HIS A 380 6.90 -12.66 12.93
CA HIS A 380 5.76 -11.74 13.00
C HIS A 380 4.53 -12.47 12.50
N GLN A 381 3.43 -12.35 13.23
CA GLN A 381 2.16 -12.96 12.85
C GLN A 381 1.02 -11.97 12.92
N GLU A 382 -0.02 -12.24 12.13
CA GLU A 382 -1.27 -11.50 12.19
C GLU A 382 -2.46 -12.45 12.05
N SER A 383 -3.50 -12.22 12.85
CA SER A 383 -4.65 -13.13 12.96
C SER A 383 -5.91 -12.53 12.32
N PHE A 384 -6.68 -13.38 11.64
CA PHE A 384 -7.95 -12.95 11.06
C PHE A 384 -9.09 -12.83 12.10
N ARG A 385 -8.81 -12.98 13.41
CA ARG A 385 -9.78 -12.71 14.49
C ARG A 385 -9.88 -11.20 14.75
N LEU A 386 -10.67 -10.53 13.93
CA LEU A 386 -10.96 -9.10 14.05
C LEU A 386 -11.87 -8.76 15.26
N SER A 387 -12.18 -9.73 16.12
CA SER A 387 -12.92 -9.57 17.38
C SER A 387 -12.23 -8.62 18.37
N SER A 388 -10.90 -8.53 18.37
CA SER A 388 -10.15 -7.57 19.18
C SER A 388 -10.31 -6.13 18.71
N ALA A 389 -10.46 -5.90 17.40
CA ALA A 389 -10.73 -4.56 16.85
C ALA A 389 -12.19 -4.12 17.08
N ILE A 390 -13.15 -5.05 16.96
CA ILE A 390 -14.58 -4.78 17.20
C ILE A 390 -14.85 -4.45 18.67
N ALA A 391 -14.21 -5.16 19.61
CA ALA A 391 -14.35 -4.87 21.04
C ALA A 391 -13.92 -3.43 21.40
N PHE A 392 -12.92 -2.89 20.71
CA PHE A 392 -12.49 -1.50 20.89
C PHE A 392 -13.45 -0.48 20.25
N LEU A 393 -14.00 -0.79 19.07
CA LEU A 393 -14.96 0.09 18.37
C LEU A 393 -16.30 0.26 19.11
N ASN A 394 -16.66 -0.68 20.00
CA ASN A 394 -17.83 -0.55 20.90
C ASN A 394 -17.53 0.25 22.19
N HIS A 395 -16.32 0.79 22.34
CA HIS A 395 -15.86 1.59 23.49
C HIS A 395 -15.41 3.02 23.11
N LEU A 396 -15.58 3.41 21.85
CA LEU A 396 -15.50 4.79 21.34
C LEU A 396 -16.91 5.33 21.00
#